data_AF-A0A7Y8H398-F1
#
_entry.id   AF-A0A7Y8H398-F1
#
_cell.length_a   1.000
_cell.length_b   1.000
_cell.length_c   1.000
_cell.angle_alpha   90.00
_cell.angle_beta   90.00
_cell.angle_gamma   90.00
#
_symmetry.space_group_name_H-M   'P 1'
#
loop_
_entity.id
_entity.type
_entity.pdbx_description
1 polymer ?
#
loop_
_entity_poly.entity_id
_entity_poly.type
_entity_poly.pdbx_seq_one_letter_code
_entity_poly.pdbx_strand_id
1 'polypeptide(L)'
;MENKNHFISRMLPFLLTIITTVVVVFIEQILLGVKAELNEVKATLQKMEEEKVKNVTFQPFKPLQENCTSCHNERKFMGIHGGDAEINNIINFMEQMPDVHLSPQDVEKVHGSLVLLKCTSCHDEQQIKVLGTMSAEKQKEIIMRMSKKSGSNISPDEVNQIQKALLEIQGF
;
A
#
# COMPACT_ATOMS: atom_id res chain seq x y z
N MET A 1 6.65 58.42 -46.44
CA MET A 1 6.62 57.55 -45.23
C MET A 1 6.07 56.14 -45.51
N GLU A 2 5.55 55.82 -46.70
CA GLU A 2 4.92 54.52 -47.02
C GLU A 2 5.89 53.33 -47.16
N ASN A 3 7.17 53.55 -47.49
CA ASN A 3 8.11 52.46 -47.76
C ASN A 3 8.52 51.66 -46.49
N LYS A 4 8.43 52.27 -45.30
CA LYS A 4 8.74 51.58 -44.02
C LYS A 4 7.64 50.60 -43.59
N ASN A 5 6.37 50.91 -43.86
CA ASN A 5 5.25 50.07 -43.45
C ASN A 5 5.18 48.76 -44.24
N HIS A 6 5.55 48.79 -45.53
CA HIS A 6 5.60 47.60 -46.37
C HIS A 6 6.77 46.67 -46.02
N PHE A 7 7.88 47.23 -45.53
CA PHE A 7 9.03 46.46 -45.06
C PHE A 7 8.73 45.78 -43.70
N ILE A 8 8.13 46.52 -42.77
CA ILE A 8 7.72 46.00 -41.45
C ILE A 8 6.64 44.92 -41.60
N SER A 9 5.64 45.13 -42.46
CA SER A 9 4.59 44.14 -42.75
C SER A 9 5.12 42.81 -43.29
N ARG A 10 6.22 42.82 -44.07
CA ARG A 10 6.87 41.61 -44.58
C ARG A 10 7.83 40.96 -43.57
N MET A 11 8.51 41.74 -42.74
CA MET A 11 9.43 41.19 -41.73
C MET A 11 8.73 40.65 -40.49
N LEU A 12 7.59 41.23 -40.10
CA LEU A 12 6.81 40.81 -38.93
C LEU A 12 6.42 39.31 -38.93
N PRO A 13 5.87 38.71 -40.01
CA PRO A 13 5.54 37.29 -40.02
C PRO A 13 6.79 36.39 -39.95
N PHE A 14 7.90 36.84 -40.52
CA PHE A 14 9.17 36.11 -40.47
C PHE A 14 9.72 36.07 -39.03
N LEU A 15 9.68 37.22 -38.35
CA LEU A 15 10.12 37.35 -36.97
C LEU A 15 9.19 36.59 -36.00
N LEU A 16 7.88 36.65 -36.23
CA LEU A 16 6.90 35.83 -35.50
C LEU A 16 7.15 34.33 -35.68
N THR A 17 7.42 33.88 -36.90
CA THR A 17 7.69 32.45 -37.17
C THR A 17 8.95 31.97 -36.45
N ILE A 18 10.00 32.79 -36.44
CA ILE A 18 11.23 32.49 -35.68
C ILE A 18 10.93 32.42 -34.18
N ILE A 19 10.21 33.40 -33.62
CA ILE A 19 9.84 33.39 -32.19
C ILE A 19 9.00 32.16 -31.86
N THR A 20 7.97 31.85 -32.66
CA THR A 20 7.12 30.67 -32.43
C THR A 20 7.94 29.39 -32.50
N THR A 21 8.86 29.27 -33.45
CA THR A 21 9.73 28.09 -33.57
C THR A 21 10.61 27.92 -32.33
N VAL A 22 11.22 29.01 -31.84
CA VAL A 22 12.04 29.00 -30.62
C VAL A 22 11.20 28.59 -29.40
N VAL A 23 9.99 29.13 -29.27
CA VAL A 23 9.09 28.79 -28.15
C VAL A 23 8.68 27.32 -28.19
N VAL A 24 8.34 26.78 -29.36
CA VAL A 24 7.95 25.37 -29.52
C VAL A 24 9.11 24.44 -29.14
N VAL A 25 10.31 24.71 -29.65
CA VAL A 25 11.52 23.91 -29.31
C VAL A 25 11.80 23.95 -27.80
N PHE A 26 11.63 25.12 -27.19
CA PHE A 26 11.85 25.27 -25.75
C PHE A 26 10.82 24.51 -24.90
N ILE A 27 9.54 24.55 -25.30
CA ILE A 27 8.47 23.77 -24.65
C ILE A 27 8.74 22.27 -24.78
N GLU A 28 9.15 21.79 -25.97
CA GLU A 28 9.50 20.39 -26.17
C GLU A 28 10.66 19.96 -25.27
N GLN A 29 11.71 20.79 -25.15
CA GLN A 29 12.83 20.52 -24.25
C GLN A 29 12.39 20.41 -22.78
N ILE A 30 11.54 21.32 -22.31
CA ILE A 30 11.00 21.27 -20.94
C ILE A 30 10.18 19.99 -20.74
N LEU A 31 9.29 19.65 -21.69
CA LEU A 31 8.45 18.45 -21.59
C LEU A 31 9.29 17.17 -21.53
N LEU A 32 10.39 17.09 -22.29
CA LEU A 32 11.31 15.96 -22.24
C LEU A 32 12.05 15.90 -20.90
N GLY A 33 12.51 17.04 -20.38
CA GLY A 33 13.17 17.13 -19.07
C GLY A 33 12.25 16.68 -17.93
N VAL A 34 11.02 17.23 -17.88
CA VAL A 34 10.02 16.85 -16.87
C VAL A 34 9.68 15.36 -16.96
N LYS A 35 9.54 14.80 -18.17
CA LYS A 35 9.31 13.35 -18.32
C LYS A 35 10.48 12.51 -17.80
N ALA A 36 11.71 12.95 -18.02
CA ALA A 36 12.89 12.24 -17.52
C ALA A 36 12.94 12.26 -15.99
N GLU A 37 12.75 13.43 -15.38
CA GLU A 37 12.69 13.58 -13.91
C GLU A 37 11.55 12.75 -13.30
N LEU A 38 10.36 12.76 -13.92
CA LEU A 38 9.22 12.00 -13.43
C LEU A 38 9.46 10.48 -13.52
N ASN A 39 10.14 10.02 -14.59
CA ASN A 39 10.55 8.62 -14.71
C ASN A 39 11.63 8.24 -13.68
N GLU A 40 12.57 9.13 -13.39
CA GLU A 40 13.61 8.91 -12.37
C GLU A 40 13.01 8.85 -10.96
N VAL A 41 12.09 9.77 -10.63
CA VAL A 41 11.34 9.74 -9.36
C VAL A 41 10.54 8.46 -9.25
N LYS A 42 9.84 8.06 -10.32
CA LYS A 42 9.09 6.80 -10.34
C LYS A 42 9.99 5.58 -10.12
N ALA A 43 11.14 5.52 -10.77
CA ALA A 43 12.11 4.43 -10.60
C ALA A 43 12.69 4.41 -9.19
N THR A 44 12.96 5.58 -8.61
CA THR A 44 13.46 5.71 -7.23
C THR A 44 12.42 5.24 -6.22
N LEU A 45 11.16 5.63 -6.39
CA LEU A 45 10.04 5.16 -5.55
C LEU A 45 9.87 3.65 -5.64
N GLN A 46 9.92 3.07 -6.84
CA GLN A 46 9.85 1.62 -7.01
C GLN A 46 11.01 0.92 -6.32
N LYS A 47 12.23 1.45 -6.42
CA LYS A 47 13.41 0.91 -5.74
C LYS A 47 13.27 1.00 -4.22
N MET A 48 12.76 2.12 -3.69
CA MET A 48 12.49 2.27 -2.25
C MET A 48 11.42 1.31 -1.77
N GLU A 49 10.38 1.05 -2.56
CA GLU A 49 9.34 0.06 -2.27
C GLU A 49 9.93 -1.36 -2.25
N GLU A 50 10.70 -1.74 -3.28
CA GLU A 50 11.39 -3.03 -3.34
C GLU A 50 12.40 -3.23 -2.20
N GLU A 51 13.14 -2.19 -1.82
CA GLU A 51 14.14 -2.24 -0.74
C GLU A 51 13.47 -2.29 0.64
N LYS A 52 12.36 -1.56 0.84
CA LYS A 52 11.54 -1.65 2.06
C LYS A 52 10.89 -3.02 2.19
N VAL A 53 10.41 -3.59 1.08
CA VAL A 53 9.87 -4.96 1.03
C VAL A 53 10.93 -6.01 1.33
N LYS A 54 12.19 -5.81 0.90
CA LYS A 54 13.31 -6.71 1.25
C LYS A 54 13.77 -6.59 2.70
N ASN A 55 13.74 -5.39 3.27
CA ASN A 55 14.27 -5.14 4.63
C ASN A 55 13.23 -5.32 5.74
N VAL A 56 11.93 -5.19 5.44
CA VAL A 56 10.86 -5.59 6.37
C VAL A 56 10.52 -7.05 6.07
N THR A 57 11.13 -7.98 6.82
CA THR A 57 10.63 -9.35 6.83
C THR A 57 9.23 -9.29 7.45
N PHE A 58 8.20 -9.22 6.60
CA PHE A 58 6.82 -9.25 7.06
C PHE A 58 6.59 -10.56 7.81
N GLN A 59 6.24 -10.46 9.09
CA GLN A 59 6.01 -11.61 9.97
C GLN A 59 4.58 -11.47 10.55
N PRO A 60 3.57 -12.02 9.86
CA PRO A 60 2.15 -11.76 10.13
C PRO A 60 1.69 -12.19 11.52
N PHE A 61 2.42 -13.10 12.18
CA PHE A 61 2.03 -13.67 13.47
C PHE A 61 3.03 -13.40 14.60
N LYS A 62 4.12 -12.68 14.31
CA LYS A 62 5.08 -12.26 15.34
C LYS A 62 4.43 -11.43 16.46
N PRO A 63 3.49 -10.50 16.17
CA PRO A 63 2.82 -9.75 17.22
C PRO A 63 2.06 -10.66 18.21
N LEU A 64 1.44 -11.75 17.74
CA LEU A 64 0.79 -12.73 18.62
C LEU A 64 1.82 -13.48 19.45
N GLN A 65 2.95 -13.86 18.83
CA GLN A 65 4.02 -14.56 19.52
C GLN A 65 4.62 -13.71 20.65
N GLU A 66 4.88 -12.43 20.39
CA GLU A 66 5.51 -11.52 21.35
C GLU A 66 4.54 -11.07 22.45
N ASN A 67 3.25 -10.88 22.13
CA ASN A 67 2.31 -10.21 23.05
C ASN A 67 1.28 -11.13 23.71
N CYS A 68 1.03 -12.32 23.14
CA CYS A 68 -0.11 -13.13 23.57
C CYS A 68 0.31 -14.52 24.09
N THR A 69 1.53 -15.00 23.82
CA THR A 69 1.96 -16.36 24.21
C THR A 69 2.32 -16.53 25.68
N SER A 70 2.48 -15.43 26.44
CA SER A 70 2.69 -15.49 27.89
C SER A 70 1.45 -16.02 28.64
N CYS A 71 0.25 -15.76 28.09
CA CYS A 71 -1.04 -16.16 28.69
C CYS A 71 -1.80 -17.19 27.86
N HIS A 72 -1.51 -17.32 26.56
CA HIS A 72 -2.20 -18.24 25.64
C HIS A 72 -1.22 -19.26 25.02
N ASN A 73 -1.68 -20.49 24.83
CA ASN A 73 -0.92 -21.51 24.10
C ASN A 73 -1.26 -21.49 22.60
N GLU A 74 -0.36 -22.03 21.76
CA GLU A 74 -0.56 -22.15 20.30
C GLU A 74 -1.92 -22.76 19.93
N ARG A 75 -2.37 -23.77 20.68
CA ARG A 75 -3.67 -24.42 20.46
C ARG A 75 -4.85 -23.46 20.59
N LYS A 76 -4.79 -22.45 21.46
CA LYS A 76 -5.83 -21.42 21.60
C LYS A 76 -5.85 -20.46 20.41
N PHE A 77 -4.72 -20.24 19.74
CA PHE A 77 -4.66 -19.44 18.51
C PHE A 77 -5.11 -20.21 17.27
N MET A 78 -5.04 -21.54 17.28
CA MET A 78 -5.58 -22.39 16.20
C MET A 78 -7.11 -22.50 16.22
N GLY A 79 -7.78 -21.94 17.23
CA GLY A 79 -9.24 -21.83 17.25
C GLY A 79 -9.74 -20.89 16.17
N ILE A 80 -11.00 -21.05 15.75
CA ILE A 80 -11.66 -20.04 14.91
C ILE A 80 -11.80 -18.79 15.79
N HIS A 81 -10.93 -17.82 15.57
CA HIS A 81 -11.18 -16.46 15.99
C HIS A 81 -12.29 -15.94 15.08
N GLY A 82 -13.39 -15.56 15.72
CA GLY A 82 -14.63 -15.20 15.06
C GLY A 82 -14.53 -13.99 14.13
N GLY A 83 -15.68 -13.47 13.71
CA GLY A 83 -15.71 -12.26 12.87
C GLY A 83 -15.08 -11.04 13.58
N ASP A 84 -14.86 -9.95 12.85
CA ASP A 84 -14.22 -8.74 13.36
C ASP A 84 -14.88 -8.20 14.65
N ALA A 85 -16.20 -8.32 14.80
CA ALA A 85 -16.89 -7.93 16.05
C ALA A 85 -16.44 -8.78 17.25
N GLU A 86 -16.21 -10.08 17.04
CA GLU A 86 -15.72 -10.98 18.08
C GLU A 86 -14.25 -10.70 18.41
N ILE A 87 -13.41 -10.45 17.39
CA ILE A 87 -12.00 -10.05 17.59
C ILE A 87 -11.91 -8.73 18.36
N ASN A 88 -12.68 -7.71 17.96
CA ASN A 88 -12.70 -6.42 18.66
C ASN A 88 -13.18 -6.54 20.11
N ASN A 89 -14.21 -7.34 20.36
CA ASN A 89 -14.69 -7.58 21.72
C ASN A 89 -13.66 -8.31 22.58
N ILE A 90 -12.93 -9.27 22.01
CA ILE A 90 -11.85 -9.98 22.73
C ILE A 90 -10.73 -9.03 23.10
N ILE A 91 -10.29 -8.16 22.18
CA ILE A 91 -9.22 -7.18 22.46
C ILE A 91 -9.68 -6.16 23.50
N ASN A 92 -10.88 -5.57 23.34
CA ASN A 92 -11.44 -4.62 24.30
C ASN A 92 -11.56 -5.24 25.71
N PHE A 93 -11.88 -6.53 25.79
CA PHE A 93 -11.89 -7.26 27.04
C PHE A 93 -10.48 -7.47 27.61
N MET A 94 -9.49 -7.76 26.76
CA MET A 94 -8.09 -7.90 27.17
C MET A 94 -7.49 -6.60 27.71
N GLU A 95 -7.81 -5.45 27.10
CA GLU A 95 -7.35 -4.13 27.57
C GLU A 95 -7.85 -3.78 28.98
N GLN A 96 -8.94 -4.41 29.44
CA GLN A 96 -9.48 -4.19 30.78
C GLN A 96 -8.78 -5.05 31.86
N MET A 97 -7.87 -5.96 31.48
CA MET A 97 -7.19 -6.83 32.42
C MET A 97 -5.94 -6.16 33.03
N PRO A 98 -5.76 -6.21 34.36
CA PRO A 98 -4.66 -5.51 35.05
C PRO A 98 -3.26 -6.04 34.70
N ASP A 99 -3.16 -7.27 34.19
CA ASP A 99 -1.89 -7.91 33.86
C ASP A 99 -1.51 -7.74 32.38
N VAL A 100 -2.39 -7.17 31.54
CA VAL A 100 -2.17 -6.97 30.11
C VAL A 100 -1.57 -5.60 29.87
N HIS A 101 -0.32 -5.57 29.40
CA HIS A 101 0.42 -4.34 29.10
C HIS A 101 0.71 -4.27 27.60
N LEU A 102 -0.26 -3.82 26.81
CA LEU A 102 -0.10 -3.61 25.37
C LEU A 102 -0.03 -2.10 25.07
N SER A 103 0.93 -1.68 24.26
CA SER A 103 0.89 -0.32 23.72
C SER A 103 -0.19 -0.22 22.63
N PRO A 104 -0.72 0.98 22.32
CA PRO A 104 -1.67 1.15 21.23
C PRO A 104 -1.18 0.59 19.89
N GLN A 105 0.13 0.70 19.63
CA GLN A 105 0.73 0.15 18.42
C GLN A 105 0.78 -1.40 18.43
N ASP A 106 0.97 -2.01 19.60
CA ASP A 106 0.92 -3.47 19.73
C ASP A 106 -0.50 -3.99 19.54
N VAL A 107 -1.50 -3.25 20.04
CA VAL A 107 -2.92 -3.56 19.84
C VAL A 107 -3.28 -3.60 18.36
N GLU A 108 -2.88 -2.58 17.58
CA GLU A 108 -3.12 -2.55 16.13
C GLU A 108 -2.47 -3.73 15.41
N LYS A 109 -1.22 -4.06 15.75
CA LYS A 109 -0.51 -5.20 15.15
C LYS A 109 -1.12 -6.54 15.55
N VAL A 110 -1.56 -6.69 16.81
CA VAL A 110 -2.27 -7.89 17.29
C VAL A 110 -3.61 -8.03 16.56
N HIS A 111 -4.37 -6.93 16.41
CA HIS A 111 -5.62 -6.91 15.67
C HIS A 111 -5.41 -7.35 14.22
N GLY A 112 -4.44 -6.77 13.52
CA GLY A 112 -4.09 -7.18 12.17
C GLY A 112 -3.71 -8.66 12.09
N SER A 113 -2.92 -9.15 13.05
CA SER A 113 -2.49 -10.55 13.09
C SER A 113 -3.66 -11.52 13.29
N LEU A 114 -4.63 -11.17 14.14
CA LEU A 114 -5.85 -11.95 14.36
C LEU A 114 -6.75 -11.96 13.13
N VAL A 115 -6.86 -10.83 12.40
CA VAL A 115 -7.59 -10.77 11.13
C VAL A 115 -6.96 -11.71 10.11
N LEU A 116 -5.63 -11.76 10.00
CA LEU A 116 -4.94 -12.66 9.05
C LEU A 116 -4.97 -14.13 9.45
N LEU A 117 -5.24 -14.44 10.72
CA LEU A 117 -5.33 -15.80 11.21
C LEU A 117 -6.42 -16.61 10.48
N LYS A 118 -7.51 -15.94 10.05
CA LYS A 118 -8.56 -16.58 9.24
C LYS A 118 -8.04 -17.12 7.90
N CYS A 119 -7.01 -16.50 7.33
CA CYS A 119 -6.38 -16.93 6.09
C CYS A 119 -5.58 -18.23 6.25
N THR A 120 -5.16 -18.58 7.48
CA THR A 120 -4.39 -19.80 7.75
C THR A 120 -5.20 -21.08 7.57
N SER A 121 -6.53 -20.98 7.52
CA SER A 121 -7.42 -22.11 7.23
C SER A 121 -7.19 -22.72 5.84
N CYS A 122 -6.77 -21.90 4.87
CA CYS A 122 -6.56 -22.29 3.48
C CYS A 122 -5.14 -22.04 2.97
N HIS A 123 -4.39 -21.15 3.62
CA HIS A 123 -3.06 -20.71 3.19
C HIS A 123 -2.02 -20.94 4.28
N ASP A 124 -0.81 -21.31 3.90
CA ASP A 124 0.31 -21.33 4.85
C ASP A 124 0.82 -19.91 5.14
N GLU A 125 1.60 -19.75 6.20
CA GLU A 125 2.18 -18.46 6.58
C GLU A 125 3.06 -17.88 5.47
N GLN A 126 3.75 -18.71 4.68
CA GLN A 126 4.62 -18.24 3.60
C GLN A 126 3.81 -17.57 2.48
N GLN A 127 2.65 -18.11 2.13
CA GLN A 127 1.72 -17.51 1.17
C GLN A 127 1.18 -16.17 1.67
N ILE A 128 0.83 -16.09 2.96
CA ILE A 128 0.40 -14.84 3.60
C ILE A 128 1.54 -13.83 3.62
N LYS A 129 2.79 -14.28 3.83
CA LYS A 129 3.98 -13.42 3.77
C LYS A 129 4.19 -12.82 2.39
N VAL A 130 4.09 -13.65 1.36
CA VAL A 130 4.18 -13.22 -0.03
C VAL A 130 3.11 -12.17 -0.34
N LEU A 131 1.86 -12.38 0.11
CA LEU A 131 0.80 -11.39 -0.05
C LEU A 131 1.14 -10.06 0.65
N GLY A 132 1.61 -10.12 1.91
CA GLY A 132 2.04 -8.94 2.65
C GLY A 132 3.12 -8.15 1.90
N THR A 133 4.11 -8.82 1.31
CA THR A 133 5.20 -8.15 0.58
C THR A 133 4.80 -7.47 -0.74
N MET A 134 3.57 -7.64 -1.22
CA MET A 134 3.09 -6.98 -2.44
C MET A 134 2.64 -5.55 -2.20
N SER A 135 2.56 -4.74 -3.26
CA SER A 135 1.97 -3.40 -3.20
C SER A 135 0.49 -3.43 -2.77
N ALA A 136 0.02 -2.37 -2.12
CA ALA A 136 -1.35 -2.28 -1.60
C ALA A 136 -2.42 -2.55 -2.67
N GLU A 137 -2.25 -2.02 -3.88
CA GLU A 137 -3.16 -2.26 -5.01
C GLU A 137 -3.19 -3.75 -5.39
N LYS A 138 -2.02 -4.41 -5.41
CA LYS A 138 -1.93 -5.81 -5.77
C LYS A 138 -2.53 -6.71 -4.69
N GLN A 139 -2.31 -6.38 -3.42
CA GLN A 139 -2.97 -7.04 -2.29
C GLN A 139 -4.48 -7.00 -2.45
N LYS A 140 -5.06 -5.81 -2.65
CA LYS A 140 -6.50 -5.62 -2.81
C LYS A 140 -7.08 -6.42 -3.97
N GLU A 141 -6.40 -6.40 -5.13
CA GLU A 141 -6.80 -7.18 -6.30
C GLU A 141 -6.87 -8.69 -5.99
N ILE A 142 -5.85 -9.22 -5.31
CA ILE A 142 -5.78 -10.64 -4.95
C ILE A 142 -6.84 -11.02 -3.93
N ILE A 143 -7.00 -10.23 -2.86
CA ILE A 143 -7.99 -10.48 -1.80
C ILE A 143 -9.41 -10.42 -2.40
N MET A 144 -9.69 -9.46 -3.28
CA MET A 144 -10.97 -9.37 -3.99
C MET A 144 -11.20 -10.55 -4.95
N ARG A 145 -10.14 -11.13 -5.52
CA ARG A 145 -10.26 -12.37 -6.30
C ARG A 145 -10.55 -13.56 -5.40
N MET A 146 -9.93 -13.62 -4.21
CA MET A 146 -10.18 -14.67 -3.22
C MET A 146 -11.61 -14.63 -2.70
N SER A 147 -12.17 -13.45 -2.41
CA SER A 147 -13.56 -13.32 -1.94
C SER A 147 -14.60 -13.86 -2.92
N LYS A 148 -14.27 -13.88 -4.23
CA LYS A 148 -15.13 -14.42 -5.28
C LYS A 148 -14.98 -15.92 -5.52
N LYS A 149 -14.01 -16.60 -4.87
CA LYS A 149 -13.84 -18.05 -5.02
C LYS A 149 -14.90 -18.81 -4.23
N SER A 150 -15.41 -19.89 -4.83
CA SER A 150 -16.30 -20.83 -4.13
C SER A 150 -15.55 -21.47 -2.94
N GLY A 151 -16.17 -21.47 -1.77
CA GLY A 151 -15.55 -21.92 -0.51
C GLY A 151 -14.73 -20.86 0.23
N SER A 152 -14.67 -19.62 -0.29
CA SER A 152 -14.12 -18.49 0.45
C SER A 152 -15.11 -18.01 1.52
N ASN A 153 -14.62 -17.81 2.75
CA ASN A 153 -15.36 -17.19 3.85
C ASN A 153 -15.12 -15.67 3.96
N ILE A 154 -14.61 -15.04 2.90
CA ILE A 154 -14.33 -13.59 2.87
C ILE A 154 -15.51 -12.87 2.22
N SER A 155 -16.20 -12.02 2.99
CA SER A 155 -17.21 -11.09 2.49
C SER A 155 -16.58 -9.92 1.71
N PRO A 156 -17.34 -9.22 0.84
CA PRO A 156 -16.83 -8.04 0.12
C PRO A 156 -16.32 -6.93 1.03
N ASP A 157 -16.93 -6.74 2.21
CA ASP A 157 -16.55 -5.72 3.17
C ASP A 157 -15.23 -6.06 3.89
N GLU A 158 -14.96 -7.35 4.08
CA GLU A 158 -13.71 -7.86 4.67
C GLU A 158 -12.48 -7.66 3.77
N VAL A 159 -12.66 -7.43 2.47
CA VAL A 159 -11.52 -7.20 1.56
C VAL A 159 -10.68 -6.01 2.02
N ASN A 160 -11.34 -4.91 2.40
CA ASN A 160 -10.63 -3.71 2.87
C ASN A 160 -10.05 -3.91 4.27
N GLN A 161 -10.68 -4.71 5.11
CA GLN A 161 -10.21 -5.02 6.47
C GLN A 161 -8.93 -5.86 6.42
N ILE A 162 -8.90 -6.91 5.59
CA ILE A 162 -7.69 -7.73 5.39
C ILE A 162 -6.56 -6.88 4.82
N GLN A 163 -6.85 -5.98 3.88
CA GLN A 163 -5.84 -5.05 3.35
C GLN A 163 -5.30 -4.13 4.45
N LYS A 164 -6.18 -3.55 5.28
CA LYS A 164 -5.78 -2.69 6.40
C LYS A 164 -4.89 -3.46 7.39
N ALA A 165 -5.26 -4.69 7.74
CA ALA A 165 -4.47 -5.56 8.62
C ALA A 165 -3.05 -5.81 8.08
N LEU A 166 -2.90 -6.02 6.77
CA LEU A 166 -1.57 -6.17 6.15
C LEU A 166 -0.70 -4.91 6.33
N LEU A 167 -1.29 -3.71 6.21
CA LEU A 167 -0.60 -2.44 6.38
C LEU A 167 -0.22 -2.17 7.84
N GLU A 168 -1.14 -2.42 8.78
CA GLU A 168 -0.94 -2.23 10.23
C GLU A 168 0.25 -3.07 10.74
N ILE A 169 0.34 -4.34 10.31
CA ILE A 169 1.45 -5.22 10.68
C ILE A 169 2.78 -4.74 10.09
N GLN A 170 2.77 -4.14 8.90
CA GLN A 170 3.97 -3.57 8.27
C GLN A 170 4.44 -2.27 8.91
N GLY A 171 3.63 -1.66 9.79
CA GLY A 171 3.93 -0.40 10.44
C GLY A 171 3.77 0.81 9.51
N PHE A 172 2.76 0.78 8.63
CA PHE A 172 2.33 1.91 7.82
C PHE A 172 1.06 2.56 8.38
#